data_AF-A0A1A6FVL2-F1
#
_entry.id   AF-A0A1A6FVL2-F1
#
_cell.length_a   1.000
_cell.length_b   1.000
_cell.length_c   1.000
_cell.angle_alpha   90.00
_cell.angle_beta   90.00
_cell.angle_gamma   90.00
#
_symmetry.space_group_name_H-M   'P 1'
#
loop_
_entity.id
_entity.type
_entity.pdbx_description
1 polymer ?
#
loop_
_entity_poly.entity_id
_entity_poly.type
_entity_poly.pdbx_seq_one_letter_code
_entity_poly.pdbx_strand_id
1 'polypeptide(L)'
;VLKLWKTRQPQRLLKMHLPVFLVPQSLLDHKVKVIYIARNPKDVAVSYYNFYNMAKVHPDPGTWNSFLENFMDGKGESESVARRGLGLGAQLEELARSVSVPCLLHGSWYQHVKEWWELTHTHPVLYLFYEDMKE
;
A
#
# COMPACT_ATOMS: atom_id res chain seq x y z
N VAL A 1 -19.23 33.97 9.16
CA VAL A 1 -18.64 32.85 8.35
C VAL A 1 -17.22 32.49 8.80
N LEU A 2 -16.25 33.42 8.87
CA LEU A 2 -14.86 33.12 9.26
C LEU A 2 -14.68 32.56 10.70
N LYS A 3 -15.60 32.84 11.63
CA LYS A 3 -15.58 32.33 13.02
C LYS A 3 -15.94 30.83 13.14
N LEU A 4 -16.68 30.28 12.16
CA LEU A 4 -17.08 28.87 12.11
C LEU A 4 -15.95 27.93 11.64
N TRP A 5 -15.01 28.45 10.84
CA TRP A 5 -13.88 27.66 10.36
C TRP A 5 -12.79 27.50 11.40
N LYS A 6 -12.64 28.47 12.32
CA LYS A 6 -11.68 28.41 13.44
C LYS A 6 -12.12 27.45 14.56
N THR A 7 -13.37 26.98 14.55
CA THR A 7 -13.97 26.13 15.59
C THR A 7 -14.21 24.69 15.15
N ARG A 8 -14.00 24.36 13.87
CA ARG A 8 -14.03 22.98 13.39
C ARG A 8 -12.68 22.30 13.66
N GLN A 9 -12.73 21.13 14.30
CA GLN A 9 -11.58 20.23 14.33
C GLN A 9 -11.12 19.94 12.89
N PRO A 10 -9.81 19.98 12.60
CA PRO A 10 -9.31 19.72 11.26
C PRO A 10 -9.77 18.34 10.79
N GLN A 11 -10.24 18.25 9.55
CA GLN A 11 -10.54 16.97 8.93
C GLN A 11 -9.24 16.17 8.84
N ARG A 12 -9.20 14.99 9.47
CA ARG A 12 -8.02 14.14 9.46
C ARG A 12 -8.02 13.32 8.17
N LEU A 13 -7.01 13.52 7.34
CA LEU A 13 -6.74 12.70 6.16
C LEU A 13 -5.66 11.68 6.51
N LEU A 14 -5.96 10.40 6.32
CA LEU A 14 -5.02 9.30 6.55
C LEU A 14 -4.74 8.63 5.21
N LYS A 15 -3.45 8.45 4.89
CA LYS A 15 -3.00 7.67 3.73
C LYS A 15 -2.40 6.36 4.23
N MET A 16 -2.81 5.26 3.63
CA MET A 16 -2.25 3.94 3.91
C MET A 16 -2.22 3.07 2.65
N HIS A 17 -1.32 2.08 2.66
CA HIS A 17 -1.23 1.02 1.67
C HIS A 17 -1.45 -0.35 2.33
N LEU A 18 -2.27 -0.38 3.38
CA LEU A 18 -2.54 -1.60 4.15
C LEU A 18 -3.57 -2.47 3.43
N PRO A 19 -3.40 -3.80 3.46
CA PRO A 19 -4.46 -4.72 3.08
C PRO A 19 -5.60 -4.65 4.09
N VAL A 20 -6.80 -5.06 3.66
CA VAL A 20 -8.03 -4.90 4.45
C VAL A 20 -7.93 -5.59 5.80
N PHE A 21 -7.30 -6.77 5.87
CA PHE A 21 -7.18 -7.54 7.11
C PHE A 21 -6.31 -6.87 8.20
N LEU A 22 -5.48 -5.88 7.86
CA LEU A 22 -4.69 -5.11 8.82
C LEU A 22 -5.32 -3.76 9.18
N VAL A 23 -6.40 -3.38 8.49
CA VAL A 23 -7.14 -2.17 8.84
C VAL A 23 -7.84 -2.42 10.18
N PRO A 24 -7.65 -1.56 11.19
CA PRO A 24 -8.34 -1.71 12.46
C PRO A 24 -9.86 -1.71 12.25
N GLN A 25 -10.55 -2.75 12.72
CA GLN A 25 -12.00 -2.88 12.51
C GLN A 25 -12.77 -1.69 13.07
N SER A 26 -12.30 -1.10 14.18
CA SER A 26 -12.87 0.12 14.75
C SER A 26 -12.88 1.30 13.77
N LEU A 27 -11.93 1.36 12.83
CA LEU A 27 -11.90 2.38 11.79
C LEU A 27 -13.00 2.15 10.75
N LEU A 28 -13.27 0.89 10.39
CA LEU A 28 -14.32 0.50 9.44
C LEU A 28 -15.72 0.64 10.04
N ASP A 29 -15.86 0.38 11.34
CA ASP A 29 -17.13 0.48 12.07
C ASP A 29 -17.58 1.93 12.29
N HIS A 30 -16.64 2.88 12.32
CA HIS A 30 -16.94 4.30 12.33
C HIS A 30 -17.35 4.79 10.93
N LYS A 31 -18.12 5.90 10.86
CA LYS A 31 -18.53 6.55 9.59
C LYS A 31 -17.37 7.25 8.87
N VAL A 32 -16.29 6.52 8.60
CA VAL A 32 -15.18 6.99 7.77
C VAL A 32 -15.58 6.90 6.30
N LYS A 33 -14.97 7.75 5.48
CA LYS A 33 -15.06 7.67 4.02
C LYS A 33 -13.71 7.19 3.53
N VAL A 34 -13.71 6.10 2.78
CA VAL A 34 -12.49 5.55 2.20
C VAL A 34 -12.45 5.87 0.72
N ILE A 35 -11.29 6.30 0.23
CA ILE A 35 -11.02 6.42 -1.20
C ILE A 35 -9.93 5.41 -1.51
N TYR A 36 -10.24 4.43 -2.35
CA TYR A 36 -9.30 3.44 -2.83
C TYR A 36 -8.98 3.71 -4.29
N ILE A 37 -7.69 3.70 -4.64
CA ILE A 37 -7.22 3.96 -6.01
C ILE A 37 -6.54 2.71 -6.53
N ALA A 38 -7.18 2.05 -7.50
CA ALA A 38 -6.59 0.98 -8.29
C ALA A 38 -5.85 1.56 -9.50
N ARG A 39 -4.89 0.81 -10.04
CA ARG A 39 -4.14 1.18 -11.25
C ARG A 39 -3.77 -0.07 -12.01
N ASN A 40 -3.61 0.01 -13.33
CA ASN A 40 -3.14 -1.11 -14.14
C ASN A 40 -1.87 -1.76 -13.52
N PRO A 41 -1.87 -3.08 -13.25
CA PRO A 41 -0.75 -3.74 -12.57
C PRO A 41 0.57 -3.65 -13.34
N LYS A 42 0.53 -3.55 -14.66
CA LYS A 42 1.73 -3.39 -15.51
C LYS A 42 2.43 -2.06 -15.20
N ASP A 43 1.64 -1.00 -15.09
CA ASP A 43 2.13 0.33 -14.76
C ASP A 43 2.60 0.41 -13.30
N VAL A 44 1.90 -0.29 -12.40
CA VAL A 44 2.29 -0.39 -10.99
C VAL A 44 3.67 -1.05 -10.86
N ALA A 45 3.91 -2.17 -11.55
CA ALA A 45 5.19 -2.86 -11.52
C ALA A 45 6.35 -1.95 -11.98
N VAL A 46 6.19 -1.24 -13.11
CA VAL A 46 7.21 -0.32 -13.63
C VAL A 46 7.46 0.84 -12.66
N SER A 47 6.38 1.45 -12.15
CA SER A 47 6.48 2.53 -11.17
C SER A 47 7.19 2.08 -9.90
N TYR A 48 6.92 0.85 -9.46
CA TYR A 48 7.45 0.29 -8.22
C TYR A 48 8.94 -0.05 -8.35
N TYR A 49 9.37 -0.61 -9.48
CA TYR A 49 10.80 -0.82 -9.77
C TYR A 49 11.60 0.48 -9.76
N ASN A 50 11.07 1.53 -10.40
CA ASN A 50 11.73 2.84 -10.38
C ASN A 50 11.72 3.46 -8.98
N PHE A 51 10.65 3.26 -8.20
CA PHE A 51 10.61 3.72 -6.81
C PHE A 51 11.73 3.09 -5.97
N TYR A 52 12.03 1.80 -6.16
CA TYR A 52 13.16 1.12 -5.51
C TYR A 52 14.51 1.76 -5.85
N ASN A 53 14.73 2.07 -7.13
CA ASN A 53 15.97 2.70 -7.58
C ASN A 53 16.14 4.14 -7.03
N MET A 54 15.04 4.83 -6.74
CA MET A 54 15.07 6.19 -6.18
C MET A 54 15.16 6.21 -4.65
N ALA A 55 14.46 5.29 -3.97
CA ALA A 55 14.34 5.27 -2.52
C ALA A 55 15.49 4.48 -1.88
N LYS A 56 16.51 5.20 -1.39
CA LYS A 56 17.71 4.63 -0.73
C LYS A 56 17.45 3.78 0.52
N VAL A 57 16.20 3.69 0.98
CA VAL A 57 15.77 2.86 2.12
C VAL A 57 15.54 1.40 1.71
N HIS A 58 15.31 1.15 0.42
CA HIS A 58 15.10 -0.19 -0.11
C HIS A 58 16.40 -0.86 -0.54
N PRO A 59 16.50 -2.19 -0.40
CA PRO A 59 17.59 -2.94 -1.01
C PRO A 59 17.52 -2.84 -2.53
N ASP A 60 18.64 -3.11 -3.19
CA ASP A 60 18.71 -3.14 -4.66
C ASP A 60 17.64 -4.10 -5.23
N PRO A 61 16.72 -3.61 -6.09
CA PRO A 61 15.67 -4.44 -6.67
C PRO A 61 16.23 -5.49 -7.65
N GLY A 62 17.50 -5.37 -8.05
CA GLY A 62 18.13 -6.24 -9.02
C GLY A 62 17.64 -6.00 -10.45
N THR A 63 17.63 -7.04 -11.27
CA THR A 63 17.20 -6.94 -12.67
C THR A 63 15.68 -6.83 -12.78
N TRP A 64 15.21 -6.10 -13.80
CA TRP A 64 13.77 -5.95 -14.07
C TRP A 64 13.03 -7.28 -14.19
N ASN A 65 13.60 -8.28 -14.86
CA ASN A 65 12.95 -9.59 -15.05
C ASN A 65 12.73 -10.31 -13.71
N SER A 66 13.76 -10.34 -12.84
CA SER A 66 13.65 -10.96 -11.52
C SER A 66 12.62 -10.22 -10.65
N PHE A 67 12.65 -8.89 -10.68
CA PHE A 67 11.66 -8.08 -9.97
C PHE A 67 10.23 -8.35 -10.45
N LEU A 68 10.02 -8.42 -11.77
CA LEU A 68 8.71 -8.67 -12.35
C LEU A 68 8.19 -10.07 -12.01
N GLU A 69 9.05 -11.09 -12.06
CA GLU A 69 8.71 -12.46 -11.62
C GLU A 69 8.26 -12.48 -10.15
N ASN A 70 9.03 -11.83 -9.26
CA ASN A 70 8.66 -11.73 -7.84
C ASN A 70 7.34 -10.98 -7.63
N PHE A 71 7.11 -9.90 -8.38
CA PHE A 71 5.86 -9.14 -8.36
C PHE A 71 4.66 -9.98 -8.79
N MET A 72 4.79 -10.76 -9.88
CA MET A 72 3.73 -11.64 -10.38
C MET A 72 3.43 -12.79 -9.42
N ASP A 73 4.47 -13.36 -8.80
CA ASP A 73 4.33 -14.41 -7.79
C ASP A 73 3.72 -13.89 -6.47
N GLY A 74 3.57 -12.57 -6.31
CA GLY A 74 3.08 -11.97 -5.07
C GLY A 74 4.02 -12.15 -3.89
N LYS A 75 5.30 -12.42 -4.15
CA LYS A 75 6.34 -12.54 -3.12
C LYS A 75 6.75 -11.13 -2.70
N GLY A 76 6.18 -10.68 -1.59
CA GLY A 76 6.66 -9.48 -0.90
C GLY A 76 8.13 -9.63 -0.51
N GLU A 77 8.85 -8.51 -0.40
CA GLU A 77 10.28 -8.52 -0.10
C GLU A 77 10.65 -9.34 1.15
N SER A 78 9.76 -9.45 2.14
CA SER A 78 9.97 -10.27 3.34
C SER A 78 10.36 -11.72 3.04
N GLU A 79 9.82 -12.34 1.99
CA GLU A 79 10.18 -13.71 1.62
C GLU A 79 11.53 -13.76 0.87
N SER A 80 11.81 -12.77 0.03
CA SER A 80 13.07 -12.67 -0.73
C SER A 80 14.28 -12.27 0.13
N VAL A 81 14.04 -11.56 1.24
CA VAL A 81 15.04 -11.21 2.27
C VAL A 81 15.20 -12.36 3.27
N ALA A 82 14.12 -13.04 3.67
CA ALA A 82 14.19 -14.22 4.54
C ALA A 82 15.00 -15.37 3.91
N ARG A 83 14.93 -15.54 2.58
CA ARG A 83 15.76 -16.53 1.86
C ARG A 83 17.25 -16.17 1.79
N ARG A 84 17.63 -14.91 2.05
CA ARG A 84 19.03 -14.44 2.02
C ARG A 84 19.74 -14.44 3.38
N GLY A 85 19.15 -15.02 4.42
CA GLY A 85 19.88 -15.40 5.64
C GLY A 85 20.58 -14.25 6.40
N LEU A 86 20.01 -13.04 6.38
CA LEU A 86 20.50 -11.94 7.22
C LEU A 86 19.62 -11.85 8.47
N GLY A 87 20.18 -12.24 9.62
CA GLY A 87 19.54 -12.25 10.96
C GLY A 87 19.21 -10.88 11.55
N LEU A 88 18.64 -9.98 10.75
CA LEU A 88 18.21 -8.62 11.10
C LEU A 88 16.69 -8.44 11.03
N GLY A 89 15.92 -9.54 10.93
CA GLY A 89 14.48 -9.53 10.66
C GLY A 89 13.64 -8.68 11.63
N ALA A 90 14.01 -8.65 12.91
CA ALA A 90 13.26 -7.90 13.93
C ALA A 90 13.41 -6.37 13.81
N GLN A 91 14.59 -5.89 13.41
CA GLN A 91 14.90 -4.45 13.38
C GLN A 91 14.34 -3.77 12.13
N LEU A 92 14.21 -4.52 11.03
CA LEU A 92 13.56 -4.07 9.80
C LEU A 92 12.04 -4.04 9.92
N GLU A 93 11.42 -4.96 10.67
CA GLU A 93 9.96 -4.93 10.92
C GLU A 93 9.52 -3.68 11.68
N GLU A 94 10.33 -3.22 12.65
CA GLU A 94 10.02 -2.04 13.45
C GLU A 94 10.21 -0.74 12.65
N LEU A 95 11.20 -0.70 11.76
CA LEU A 95 11.39 0.40 10.83
C LEU A 95 10.31 0.44 9.73
N ALA A 96 9.88 -0.74 9.25
CA ALA A 96 8.80 -0.91 8.27
C ALA A 96 7.41 -0.53 8.81
N ARG A 97 7.25 -0.52 10.15
CA ARG A 97 6.05 0.02 10.81
C ARG A 97 6.06 1.54 10.94
N SER A 98 7.23 2.18 11.01
CA SER A 98 7.34 3.64 11.23
C SER A 98 7.39 4.46 9.94
N VAL A 99 7.93 3.89 8.87
CA VAL A 99 7.84 4.42 7.52
C VAL A 99 6.73 3.64 6.83
N SER A 100 5.83 4.31 6.13
CA SER A 100 4.85 3.67 5.25
C SER A 100 5.57 2.94 4.10
N VAL A 101 6.24 1.82 4.40
CA VAL A 101 7.01 1.07 3.41
C VAL A 101 5.99 0.19 2.67
N PRO A 102 5.62 0.53 1.42
CA PRO A 102 4.33 0.10 0.86
C PRO A 102 4.20 -1.39 0.51
N CYS A 103 5.24 -2.20 0.72
CA CYS A 103 5.32 -3.55 0.14
C CYS A 103 6.17 -4.57 0.93
N LEU A 104 6.73 -4.21 2.08
CA LEU A 104 7.52 -5.18 2.87
C LEU A 104 6.67 -6.32 3.46
N LEU A 105 5.34 -6.19 3.49
CA LEU A 105 4.48 -7.07 4.28
C LEU A 105 3.29 -7.71 3.52
N HIS A 106 3.04 -7.39 2.24
CA HIS A 106 1.67 -7.50 1.72
C HIS A 106 1.55 -8.19 0.36
N GLY A 107 1.67 -9.52 0.36
CA GLY A 107 1.06 -10.46 -0.61
C GLY A 107 1.04 -10.09 -2.09
N SER A 108 0.08 -10.67 -2.82
CA SER A 108 -0.12 -10.41 -4.25
C SER A 108 -0.89 -9.09 -4.45
N TRP A 109 -0.44 -8.28 -5.43
CA TRP A 109 -1.16 -7.08 -5.89
C TRP A 109 -2.65 -7.39 -6.17
N TYR A 110 -2.91 -8.53 -6.82
CA TYR A 110 -4.26 -8.95 -7.16
C TYR A 110 -5.12 -9.17 -5.91
N GLN A 111 -4.57 -9.84 -4.90
CA GLN A 111 -5.27 -10.11 -3.65
C GLN A 111 -5.60 -8.80 -2.92
N HIS A 112 -4.64 -7.88 -2.83
CA HIS A 112 -4.85 -6.57 -2.21
C HIS A 112 -5.99 -5.80 -2.89
N VAL A 113 -5.95 -5.70 -4.22
CA VAL A 113 -6.96 -5.00 -5.03
C VAL A 113 -8.34 -5.64 -4.91
N LYS A 114 -8.39 -6.98 -4.89
CA LYS A 114 -9.62 -7.75 -4.73
C LYS A 114 -10.25 -7.53 -3.36
N GLU A 115 -9.49 -7.60 -2.28
CA GLU A 115 -10.02 -7.38 -0.92
C GLU A 115 -10.66 -6.00 -0.76
N TRP A 116 -10.00 -4.96 -1.27
CA TRP A 116 -10.55 -3.61 -1.26
C TRP A 116 -11.78 -3.45 -2.15
N TRP A 117 -11.83 -4.17 -3.29
CA TRP A 117 -13.02 -4.21 -4.13
C TRP A 117 -14.19 -4.88 -3.41
N GLU A 118 -13.99 -6.02 -2.79
CA GLU A 118 -15.05 -6.70 -2.03
C GLU A 118 -15.62 -5.83 -0.91
N LEU A 119 -14.76 -5.05 -0.23
CA LEU A 119 -15.16 -4.14 0.84
C LEU A 119 -16.13 -3.03 0.37
N THR A 120 -16.08 -2.65 -0.92
CA THR A 120 -17.00 -1.64 -1.49
C THR A 120 -18.47 -2.04 -1.44
N HIS A 121 -18.76 -3.35 -1.42
CA HIS A 121 -20.14 -3.86 -1.33
C HIS A 121 -20.75 -3.70 0.06
N THR A 122 -19.91 -3.50 1.09
CA THR A 122 -20.34 -3.49 2.50
C THR A 122 -20.08 -2.15 3.19
N HIS A 123 -19.11 -1.37 2.72
CA HIS A 123 -18.67 -0.12 3.34
C HIS A 123 -18.68 1.05 2.33
N PRO A 124 -18.75 2.31 2.81
CA PRO A 124 -18.70 3.50 1.96
C PRO A 124 -17.28 3.76 1.42
N VAL A 125 -16.86 2.91 0.49
CA VAL A 125 -15.58 2.99 -0.22
C VAL A 125 -15.83 3.55 -1.62
N LEU A 126 -15.19 4.67 -1.94
CA LEU A 126 -15.11 5.18 -3.29
C LEU A 126 -13.93 4.50 -4.00
N TYR A 127 -14.24 3.61 -4.94
CA TYR A 127 -13.24 2.90 -5.72
C TYR A 127 -13.00 3.63 -7.03
N LEU A 128 -11.76 4.04 -7.28
CA LEU A 128 -11.35 4.79 -8.46
C LEU A 128 -10.23 4.06 -9.19
N PHE A 129 -10.18 4.21 -10.52
CA PHE A 129 -9.00 3.85 -11.28
C PHE A 129 -8.13 5.07 -11.52
N TYR A 130 -6.82 4.88 -11.42
CA TYR A 130 -5.83 5.92 -11.69
C TYR A 130 -5.95 6.44 -13.13
N GLU A 131 -6.36 5.57 -14.04
CA GLU A 131 -6.60 5.86 -15.44
C GLU A 131 -7.67 6.94 -15.64
N ASP A 132 -8.76 6.89 -14.88
CA ASP A 132 -9.88 7.84 -14.96
C ASP A 132 -9.50 9.24 -14.44
N MET A 133 -8.43 9.36 -13.65
CA MET A 133 -7.96 10.64 -13.10
C MET A 133 -6.95 11.36 -14.01
N LYS A 134 -6.51 10.72 -15.09
CA LYS A 134 -5.53 11.31 -16.03
C LYS A 134 -6.18 12.22 -17.08
N GLU A 135 -7.50 12.19 -17.18
CA GLU A 135 -8.32 13.04 -18.06
C GLU A 135 -8.62 14.40 -17.42
#